data_AF-A0A961F371-F1
#
_entry.id   AF-A0A961F371-F1
#
_cell.length_a   1.000
_cell.length_b   1.000
_cell.length_c   1.000
_cell.angle_alpha   90.00
_cell.angle_beta   90.00
_cell.angle_gamma   90.00
#
_symmetry.space_group_name_H-M   'P 1'
#
loop_
_entity.id
_entity.type
_entity.pdbx_description
1 polymer ?
#
loop_
_entity_poly.entity_id
_entity_poly.type
_entity_poly.pdbx_seq_one_letter_code
_entity_poly.pdbx_strand_id
1 'polypeptide(L)'
;GDAAHRLREFMPDALYPAAGIDCWYLDGFAPARNPDLWSAHIFAAMKRLSAADATAATYSVAGVVKRGLESAGFAYERAAGFGRKKEMLAAVRKSADTLRNQL
;
A
#
# COMPACT_ATOMS: atom_id res chain seq x y z
N GLY A 1 -17.90 -5.90 -3.37
CA GLY A 1 -17.54 -6.05 -1.95
C GLY A 1 -16.49 -5.02 -1.63
N ASP A 2 -16.68 -4.24 -0.57
CA ASP A 2 -15.76 -3.17 -0.17
C ASP A 2 -14.47 -3.78 0.41
N ALA A 3 -13.33 -3.45 -0.18
CA ALA A 3 -12.02 -3.91 0.27
C ALA A 3 -11.75 -3.50 1.73
N ALA A 4 -12.24 -2.33 2.16
CA ALA A 4 -12.08 -1.87 3.53
C ALA A 4 -12.89 -2.72 4.51
N HIS A 5 -14.10 -3.11 4.13
CA HIS A 5 -14.91 -4.05 4.93
C HIS A 5 -14.20 -5.41 5.05
N ARG A 6 -13.72 -5.97 3.93
CA ARG A 6 -13.07 -7.29 3.93
C ARG A 6 -11.75 -7.34 4.69
N LEU A 7 -10.98 -6.26 4.70
CA LEU A 7 -9.75 -6.19 5.50
C LEU A 7 -10.03 -6.33 7.00
N ARG A 8 -11.18 -5.84 7.49
CA ARG A 8 -11.61 -6.04 8.88
C ARG A 8 -12.14 -7.44 9.14
N GLU A 9 -12.85 -8.02 8.17
CA GLU A 9 -13.50 -9.33 8.29
C GLU A 9 -12.49 -10.49 8.24
N PHE A 10 -11.55 -10.47 7.28
CA PHE A 10 -10.58 -11.55 7.09
C PHE A 10 -9.34 -11.41 7.98
N MET A 11 -9.07 -10.21 8.49
CA MET A 11 -7.96 -9.97 9.42
C MET A 11 -8.48 -9.34 10.71
N PRO A 12 -9.28 -10.08 11.49
CA PRO A 12 -9.73 -9.60 12.78
C PRO A 12 -8.51 -9.44 13.69
N ASP A 13 -8.49 -8.36 14.47
CA ASP A 13 -7.37 -8.00 15.36
C ASP A 13 -6.97 -9.14 16.32
N ALA A 14 -7.92 -10.04 16.62
CA ALA A 14 -7.71 -11.21 17.46
C ALA A 14 -6.85 -12.34 16.84
N LEU A 15 -6.83 -12.46 15.50
CA LEU A 15 -6.05 -13.50 14.80
C LEU A 15 -4.71 -12.98 14.25
N TYR A 16 -4.63 -11.66 14.01
CA TYR A 16 -3.43 -11.00 13.48
C TYR A 16 -3.10 -9.78 14.35
N PRO A 17 -2.51 -9.99 15.54
CA PRO A 17 -2.35 -8.94 16.56
C PRO A 17 -1.42 -7.79 16.13
N ALA A 18 -0.58 -7.97 15.09
CA ALA A 18 0.20 -6.93 14.42
C ALA A 18 0.78 -7.40 13.08
N ALA A 19 1.11 -6.43 12.21
CA ALA A 19 2.17 -6.43 11.19
C ALA A 19 2.62 -7.81 10.62
N GLY A 20 1.82 -8.41 9.76
CA GLY A 20 2.11 -9.73 9.15
C GLY A 20 2.02 -9.78 7.62
N ILE A 21 1.66 -8.68 6.96
CA ILE A 21 1.61 -8.64 5.50
C ILE A 21 2.97 -8.24 4.95
N ASP A 22 3.62 -9.17 4.25
CA ASP A 22 4.91 -8.94 3.57
C ASP A 22 4.76 -8.25 2.21
N CYS A 23 3.62 -8.42 1.53
CA CYS A 23 3.41 -7.80 0.22
C CYS A 23 1.95 -7.40 -0.05
N TRP A 24 1.79 -6.26 -0.71
CA TRP A 24 0.51 -5.72 -1.15
C TRP A 24 0.43 -5.63 -2.67
N TYR A 25 -0.62 -6.21 -3.25
CA TYR A 25 -0.99 -5.98 -4.64
C TYR A 25 -2.17 -5.01 -4.66
N LEU A 26 -1.86 -3.74 -4.93
CA LEU A 26 -2.84 -2.68 -5.03
C LEU A 26 -3.39 -2.62 -6.45
N ASP A 27 -4.35 -3.52 -6.69
CA ASP A 27 -5.03 -3.69 -7.97
C ASP A 27 -6.54 -3.50 -7.85
N GLY A 28 -7.12 -2.94 -8.91
CA GLY A 28 -8.52 -2.54 -8.97
C GLY A 28 -8.73 -1.42 -10.00
N PHE A 29 -9.94 -0.88 -10.09
CA PHE A 29 -10.21 0.20 -11.04
C PHE A 29 -9.41 1.47 -10.73
N ALA A 30 -9.18 2.27 -11.78
CA ALA A 30 -8.42 3.51 -11.68
C ALA A 30 -9.02 4.41 -10.58
N PRO A 31 -8.20 5.25 -9.91
CA PRO A 31 -8.68 6.08 -8.80
C PRO A 31 -9.90 6.94 -9.10
N ALA A 32 -10.03 7.42 -10.34
CA ALA A 32 -11.20 8.19 -10.76
C ALA A 32 -12.49 7.35 -10.87
N ARG A 33 -12.40 6.03 -11.05
CA ARG A 33 -13.55 5.12 -11.19
C ARG A 33 -13.90 4.38 -9.89
N ASN A 34 -12.94 4.22 -8.97
CA ASN A 34 -13.17 3.56 -7.68
C ASN A 34 -12.37 4.27 -6.57
N PRO A 35 -12.77 5.48 -6.16
CA PRO A 35 -12.03 6.27 -5.17
C PRO A 35 -11.93 5.58 -3.80
N ASP A 36 -12.90 4.74 -3.44
CA ASP A 36 -12.98 4.09 -2.12
C ASP A 36 -11.79 3.15 -1.87
N LEU A 37 -11.36 2.41 -2.90
CA LEU A 37 -10.16 1.57 -2.85
C LEU A 37 -8.88 2.38 -2.56
N TRP A 38 -8.85 3.64 -2.98
CA TRP A 38 -7.69 4.54 -2.81
C TRP A 38 -7.93 5.56 -1.71
N SER A 39 -8.80 5.24 -0.76
CA SER A 39 -9.13 6.10 0.38
C SER A 39 -8.05 6.05 1.45
N ALA A 40 -7.99 7.09 2.27
CA ALA A 40 -7.10 7.15 3.44
C ALA A 40 -7.30 5.96 4.40
N HIS A 41 -8.52 5.40 4.46
CA HIS A 41 -8.82 4.26 5.31
C HIS A 41 -8.09 2.99 4.86
N ILE A 42 -8.02 2.73 3.54
CA ILE A 42 -7.25 1.61 2.99
C ILE A 42 -5.76 1.77 3.30
N PHE A 43 -5.19 2.96 3.08
CA PHE A 43 -3.78 3.20 3.37
C PHE A 43 -3.45 3.12 4.87
N ALA A 44 -4.38 3.53 5.75
CA ALA A 44 -4.24 3.33 7.20
C ALA A 44 -4.25 1.84 7.58
N ALA A 45 -5.10 1.03 6.93
CA ALA A 45 -5.10 -0.41 7.12
C ALA A 45 -3.79 -1.04 6.64
N MET A 46 -3.27 -0.61 5.48
CA MET A 46 -1.95 -1.05 4.99
C MET A 46 -0.85 -0.79 6.00
N LYS A 47 -0.78 0.43 6.55
CA LYS A 47 0.20 0.80 7.56
C LYS A 47 0.18 -0.15 8.77
N ARG A 48 -1.01 -0.40 9.29
CA ARG A 48 -1.25 -1.22 10.49
C ARG A 48 -0.90 -2.69 10.28
N LEU A 49 -1.25 -3.24 9.11
CA LEU A 49 -1.17 -4.67 8.84
C LEU A 49 0.17 -5.09 8.20
N SER A 50 0.93 -4.16 7.64
CA SER A 50 2.23 -4.47 7.04
C SER A 50 3.27 -4.92 8.06
N ALA A 51 4.07 -5.92 7.68
CA ALA A 51 5.32 -6.26 8.35
C ALA A 51 6.39 -5.16 8.14
N ALA A 52 7.51 -5.25 8.87
CA ALA A 52 8.71 -4.48 8.52
C ALA A 52 9.17 -4.88 7.10
N ASP A 53 9.68 -3.91 6.34
CA ASP A 53 10.15 -4.10 4.96
C ASP A 53 9.11 -4.66 3.97
N ALA A 54 7.82 -4.61 4.34
CA ALA A 54 6.73 -5.00 3.48
C ALA A 54 6.78 -4.23 2.15
N THR A 55 6.42 -4.91 1.07
CA THR A 55 6.42 -4.35 -0.28
C THR A 55 5.00 -4.02 -0.74
N ALA A 56 4.88 -3.09 -1.68
CA ALA A 56 3.63 -2.82 -2.37
C ALA A 56 3.89 -2.56 -3.86
N ALA A 57 3.01 -3.05 -4.72
CA ALA A 57 3.04 -2.78 -6.14
C ALA A 57 1.67 -2.35 -6.65
N THR A 58 1.64 -1.39 -7.58
CA THR A 58 0.41 -0.97 -8.24
C THR A 58 0.69 -0.51 -9.65
N TYR A 59 -0.24 -0.79 -10.55
CA TYR A 59 -0.20 -0.20 -11.87
C TYR A 59 -0.35 1.33 -11.80
N SER A 60 -1.10 1.89 -10.84
CA SER A 60 -1.46 3.32 -10.82
C SER A 60 -0.32 4.24 -10.38
N VAL A 61 -0.03 5.30 -11.17
CA VAL A 61 0.95 6.36 -10.81
C VAL A 61 0.30 7.66 -10.35
N ALA A 62 -1.00 7.62 -10.03
CA ALA A 62 -1.78 8.79 -9.65
C ALA A 62 -1.30 9.41 -8.33
N GLY A 63 -1.41 10.73 -8.20
CA GLY A 63 -0.93 11.45 -7.02
C GLY A 63 -1.58 11.02 -5.69
N VAL A 64 -2.87 10.63 -5.72
CA VAL A 64 -3.55 10.10 -4.53
C VAL A 64 -2.93 8.80 -4.04
N VAL A 65 -2.50 7.93 -4.96
CA VAL A 65 -1.89 6.64 -4.63
C VAL A 65 -0.49 6.85 -4.05
N LYS A 66 0.30 7.75 -4.64
CA LYS A 66 1.63 8.15 -4.13
C LYS A 66 1.56 8.68 -2.70
N ARG A 67 0.68 9.66 -2.45
CA ARG A 67 0.48 10.23 -1.11
C ARG A 67 -0.07 9.20 -0.13
N GLY A 68 -0.94 8.31 -0.59
CA GLY A 68 -1.45 7.19 0.19
C GLY A 68 -0.33 6.27 0.66
N LEU A 69 0.52 5.81 -0.25
CA LEU A 69 1.70 4.99 0.06
C LEU A 69 2.65 5.69 1.05
N GLU A 70 2.96 6.96 0.81
CA GLU A 70 3.77 7.77 1.74
C GLU A 70 3.15 7.83 3.14
N SER A 71 1.85 8.11 3.23
CA SER A 71 1.12 8.17 4.51
C SER A 71 1.09 6.82 5.25
N ALA A 72 1.16 5.72 4.51
CA ALA A 72 1.25 4.37 5.03
C ALA A 72 2.68 3.95 5.44
N GLY A 73 3.67 4.81 5.25
CA GLY A 73 5.08 4.56 5.60
C GLY A 73 5.89 3.89 4.50
N PHE A 74 5.38 3.85 3.27
CA PHE A 74 6.08 3.29 2.12
C PHE A 74 6.85 4.37 1.38
N ALA A 75 8.10 4.08 1.06
CA ALA A 75 8.84 4.80 0.04
C ALA A 75 8.57 4.14 -1.31
N TYR A 76 8.12 4.90 -2.30
CA TYR A 76 7.87 4.39 -3.65
C TYR A 76 8.93 4.86 -4.65
N GLU A 77 9.07 4.09 -5.70
CA GLU A 77 9.79 4.43 -6.91
C GLU A 77 8.92 4.18 -8.14
N ARG A 78 9.29 4.80 -9.26
CA ARG A 78 8.66 4.54 -10.56
C ARG A 78 9.40 3.38 -11.21
N ALA A 79 8.67 2.32 -11.54
CA ALA A 79 9.17 1.21 -12.32
C ALA A 79 8.60 1.24 -13.74
N ALA A 80 9.26 0.53 -14.67
CA ALA A 80 8.76 0.35 -16.02
C ALA A 80 7.35 -0.29 -15.97
N GLY A 81 6.38 0.34 -16.63
CA GLY A 81 5.05 -0.23 -16.74
C GLY A 81 5.01 -1.43 -17.70
N PHE A 82 3.92 -2.20 -17.64
CA PHE A 82 3.73 -3.36 -18.50
C PHE A 82 2.88 -3.03 -19.74
N GLY A 83 3.23 -3.61 -20.89
CA GLY A 83 2.50 -3.46 -22.15
C GLY A 83 2.46 -2.01 -22.63
N ARG A 84 1.26 -1.44 -22.77
CA ARG A 84 1.08 -0.04 -23.19
C ARG A 84 1.32 0.98 -22.07
N LYS A 85 1.48 0.52 -20.83
CA LYS A 85 1.64 1.39 -19.68
C LYS A 85 3.09 1.80 -19.55
N LYS A 86 3.36 3.10 -19.52
CA LYS A 86 4.73 3.63 -19.42
C LYS A 86 5.36 3.36 -18.05
N GLU A 87 4.59 3.54 -16.98
CA GLU A 87 5.10 3.53 -15.62
C GLU A 87 4.11 2.88 -14.65
N MET A 88 4.66 2.29 -13.60
CA MET A 88 3.95 1.75 -12.44
C MET A 88 4.70 2.13 -11.16
N LEU A 89 4.14 1.83 -9.99
CA LEU A 89 4.82 2.06 -8.71
C LEU A 89 5.19 0.74 -8.05
N ALA A 90 6.42 0.68 -7.55
CA ALA A 90 6.88 -0.28 -6.57
C ALA A 90 7.24 0.49 -5.29
N ALA A 91 6.97 -0.08 -4.12
CA ALA A 91 7.20 0.58 -2.86
C ALA A 91 7.63 -0.39 -1.77
N VAL A 92 8.45 0.10 -0.84
CA VAL A 92 8.93 -0.65 0.33
C VAL A 92 8.63 0.15 1.58
N ARG A 93 8.09 -0.51 2.61
CA ARG A 93 7.87 0.12 3.90
C ARG A 93 9.22 0.32 4.57
N LYS A 94 9.58 1.57 4.87
CA LYS A 94 10.79 1.82 5.64
C LYS A 94 10.60 1.26 7.05
N SER A 95 11.48 0.37 7.48
CA SER A 95 11.54 -0.01 8.89
C SER A 95 11.96 1.20 9.73
N ALA A 96 11.61 1.19 11.02
CA ALA A 96 12.05 2.22 11.95
C ALA A 96 13.59 2.28 12.07
N ASP A 97 14.26 1.15 11.82
CA ASP A 97 15.73 1.04 11.85
C ASP A 97 16.39 1.69 10.64
N THR A 98 15.77 1.64 9.45
CA THR A 98 16.29 2.33 8.25
C THR A 98 16.28 3.85 8.41
N LEU A 99 15.35 4.42 9.21
CA LEU A 99 15.27 5.86 9.47
C LEU A 99 16.30 6.35 10.49
N ARG A 100 16.82 5.47 11.36
CA ARG A 100 17.85 5.81 12.35
C ARG A 100 19.26 5.93 11.77
N ASN A 101 19.56 5.25 10.66
CA ASN A 101 20.88 5.25 10.04
C ASN A 101 21.06 6.33 8.96
N GLN A 102 20.16 7.33 8.90
CA GLN A 102 20.18 8.43 7.93
C GLN A 102 20.31 9.82 8.60
N LEU A 103 20.64 9.87 9.90
CA LEU A 103 20.95 11.06 10.71
C LEU A 103 22.30 10.87 11.39
#